data_AF-A0A0R0K339-F1
#
_entry.id   AF-A0A0R0K339-F1
#
_cell.length_a   1.000
_cell.length_b   1.000
_cell.length_c   1.000
_cell.angle_alpha   90.00
_cell.angle_beta   90.00
_cell.angle_gamma   90.00
#
_symmetry.space_group_name_H-M   'P 1'
#
loop_
_entity.id
_entity.type
_entity.pdbx_description
1 polymer ?
#
loop_
_entity_poly.entity_id
_entity_poly.type
_entity_poly.pdbx_seq_one_letter_code
_entity_poly.pdbx_strand_id
1 'polypeptide(L)'
;MDGNHEIDVHDSRLRDLPGRDGSKQPRVWSSPENGVKTEIGKQIFCNRSLNMKNIIAVGFDMDYTLAQYKPETFESLAYQGTIKKLVYDLGYPRELLNWSFNWKYMVRGLVLDKKRGNILKMDRHKYVKVAYHGFRELSKEDKVGTYGNTLVRDSFDEPDYALIDTLFSLAEAYLFAQLVDFKDCNPDKIQEGVDYARMYKDVRAAVDLCHRDGTLKQMVAIEPKRYINEDSSIVPMLEMLRDSGQATFLVTNSLWDYTNIVMNFLCGSSMADVSNNFGWLQYFDVVITGSAKPGFFHEENRATLFEVVPETGMLLNTDNGSPIPQVGNTSARLFTEAKNHACPVFQGGNVSHLHKLLSIESSSQVLYVGDHIYGDILRSKKEGNNNWKCN
;
A
#
# COMPACT_ATOMS: atom_id res chain seq x y z
N MET A 1 -16.25 62.11 -40.16
CA MET A 1 -17.70 62.16 -39.85
C MET A 1 -17.93 61.15 -38.74
N ASP A 2 -17.20 61.27 -37.64
CA ASP A 2 -17.38 62.20 -36.50
C ASP A 2 -18.34 61.53 -35.51
N GLY A 3 -18.03 61.34 -34.23
CA GLY A 3 -16.88 61.79 -33.45
C GLY A 3 -16.84 61.10 -32.07
N ASN A 4 -15.73 61.39 -31.40
CA ASN A 4 -15.33 60.97 -30.06
C ASN A 4 -16.36 61.26 -28.96
N HIS A 5 -16.33 60.45 -27.90
CA HIS A 5 -16.15 60.97 -26.53
C HIS A 5 -15.45 59.95 -25.63
N GLU A 6 -14.20 60.27 -25.29
CA GLU A 6 -13.46 59.78 -24.12
C GLU A 6 -14.13 60.31 -22.84
N ILE A 7 -14.15 59.49 -21.80
CA ILE A 7 -14.06 59.96 -20.41
C ILE A 7 -13.05 59.07 -19.69
N ASP A 8 -11.85 59.62 -19.58
CA ASP A 8 -10.78 59.21 -18.69
C ASP A 8 -11.09 59.70 -17.28
N VAL A 9 -11.04 58.82 -16.27
CA VAL A 9 -10.91 59.22 -14.86
C VAL A 9 -9.83 58.35 -14.22
N HIS A 10 -8.61 58.87 -14.28
CA HIS A 10 -7.54 58.53 -13.35
C HIS A 10 -7.93 58.99 -11.94
N ASP A 11 -8.10 58.05 -11.01
CA ASP A 11 -7.93 58.33 -9.58
C ASP A 11 -6.69 57.61 -9.05
N SER A 12 -5.59 58.37 -9.08
CA SER A 12 -4.35 58.08 -8.40
C SER A 12 -4.46 58.55 -6.95
N ARG A 13 -4.59 57.62 -5.99
CA ARG A 13 -4.10 57.79 -4.60
C ARG A 13 -4.29 56.51 -3.77
N LEU A 14 -3.28 55.63 -3.79
CA LEU A 14 -3.04 54.67 -2.71
C LEU A 14 -1.65 54.94 -2.14
N ARG A 15 -1.65 55.37 -0.88
CA ARG A 15 -0.48 55.74 -0.09
C ARG A 15 0.32 54.49 0.24
N ASP A 16 1.63 54.56 0.01
CA ASP A 16 2.63 53.62 0.50
C ASP A 16 2.64 53.54 2.03
N LEU A 17 2.62 52.32 2.56
CA LEU A 17 3.18 51.95 3.86
C LEU A 17 3.87 50.57 3.71
N PRO A 18 5.14 50.41 4.12
CA PRO A 18 5.89 49.17 3.90
C PRO A 18 5.70 48.20 5.07
N GLY A 19 5.55 46.89 4.79
CA GLY A 19 5.47 45.90 5.85
C GLY A 19 5.41 44.44 5.40
N ARG A 20 6.57 43.78 5.49
CA ARG A 20 6.83 42.32 5.50
C ARG A 20 6.65 41.53 4.20
N ASP A 21 7.81 41.38 3.56
CA ASP A 21 8.19 40.40 2.58
C ASP A 21 8.00 38.94 3.07
N GLY A 22 7.62 38.05 2.15
CA GLY A 22 7.32 36.64 2.41
C GLY A 22 6.08 36.09 1.70
N SER A 23 5.63 36.70 0.60
CA SER A 23 4.54 36.15 -0.22
C SER A 23 5.01 34.93 -1.01
N LYS A 24 4.74 33.71 -0.51
CA LYS A 24 4.73 32.51 -1.36
C LYS A 24 3.69 32.75 -2.45
N GLN A 25 4.13 32.88 -3.71
CA GLN A 25 3.20 32.96 -4.83
C GLN A 25 2.30 31.70 -4.85
N PRO A 26 0.98 31.84 -5.06
CA PRO A 26 0.12 30.69 -5.27
C PRO A 26 0.62 29.95 -6.52
N ARG A 27 0.98 28.68 -6.36
CA ARG A 27 1.44 27.87 -7.49
C ARG A 27 0.25 27.62 -8.42
N VAL A 28 0.27 28.25 -9.59
CA VAL A 28 -0.73 28.07 -10.64
C VAL A 28 -0.39 26.76 -11.37
N TRP A 29 -1.19 25.72 -11.18
CA TRP A 29 -0.91 24.36 -11.65
C TRP A 29 -1.70 23.92 -12.89
N SER A 30 -2.58 24.78 -13.40
CA SER A 30 -3.26 24.55 -14.67
C SER A 30 -3.04 25.75 -15.58
N SER A 31 -2.15 25.59 -16.56
CA SER A 31 -2.00 26.55 -17.65
C SER A 31 -3.13 26.34 -18.67
N PRO A 32 -3.88 27.38 -19.07
CA PRO A 32 -4.86 27.29 -20.15
C PRO A 32 -4.22 27.11 -21.54
N GLU A 33 -2.92 27.35 -21.66
CA GLU A 33 -2.16 27.21 -22.90
C GLU A 33 -1.50 25.84 -22.97
N ASN A 34 -1.44 25.27 -24.18
CA ASN A 34 -0.82 23.98 -24.52
C ASN A 34 0.49 23.76 -23.74
N GLY A 35 0.37 23.09 -22.60
CA GLY A 35 1.41 23.01 -21.59
C GLY A 35 2.64 22.27 -22.09
N VAL A 36 3.79 22.62 -21.53
CA VAL A 36 5.04 21.85 -21.64
C VAL A 36 4.71 20.38 -21.43
N LYS A 37 5.11 19.55 -22.40
CA LYS A 37 4.85 18.11 -22.38
C LYS A 37 5.50 17.52 -21.12
N THR A 38 4.71 17.23 -20.09
CA THR A 38 5.18 16.56 -18.88
C THR A 38 5.88 15.27 -19.28
N GLU A 39 7.06 14.99 -18.74
CA GLU A 39 7.76 13.72 -18.99
C GLU A 39 6.84 12.54 -18.65
N ILE A 40 6.87 11.48 -19.44
CA ILE A 40 5.93 10.36 -19.30
C ILE A 40 5.92 9.76 -17.88
N GLY A 41 7.07 9.72 -17.22
CA GLY A 41 7.21 9.23 -15.84
C GLY A 41 6.60 10.14 -14.76
N LYS A 42 6.16 11.35 -15.12
CA LYS A 42 5.50 12.32 -14.24
C LYS A 42 4.04 12.56 -14.64
N GLN A 43 3.51 11.82 -15.61
CA GLN A 43 2.12 11.93 -16.06
C GLN A 43 1.20 11.06 -15.20
N ILE A 44 -0.03 11.54 -15.01
CA ILE A 44 -1.14 10.75 -14.43
C ILE A 44 -1.98 10.23 -15.59
N PHE A 45 -2.10 8.91 -15.71
CA PHE A 45 -2.91 8.28 -16.74
C PHE A 45 -4.37 8.11 -16.28
N CYS A 46 -5.31 8.62 -17.07
CA CYS A 46 -6.72 8.60 -16.71
C CYS A 46 -7.48 7.49 -17.44
N ASN A 47 -7.84 6.42 -16.73
CA ASN A 47 -8.72 5.37 -17.26
C ASN A 47 -10.20 5.81 -17.30
N ARG A 48 -10.60 6.67 -16.37
CA ARG A 48 -11.96 7.23 -16.24
C ARG A 48 -11.84 8.69 -15.79
N SER A 49 -12.77 9.54 -16.19
CA SER A 49 -12.81 10.94 -15.75
C SER A 49 -12.95 11.03 -14.22
N LEU A 50 -12.13 11.87 -13.61
CA LEU A 50 -12.12 12.15 -12.17
C LEU A 50 -12.11 13.67 -11.97
N ASN A 51 -13.13 14.19 -11.28
CA ASN A 51 -13.17 15.61 -10.91
C ASN A 51 -12.63 15.77 -9.48
N MET A 52 -11.40 16.26 -9.36
CA MET A 52 -10.73 16.45 -8.06
C MET A 52 -11.47 17.44 -7.14
N LYS A 53 -12.28 18.36 -7.68
CA LYS A 53 -13.09 19.28 -6.86
C LYS A 53 -14.15 18.57 -6.01
N ASN A 54 -14.56 17.37 -6.41
CA ASN A 54 -15.54 16.58 -5.67
C ASN A 54 -14.90 15.65 -4.64
N ILE A 55 -13.56 15.59 -4.61
CA ILE A 55 -12.82 14.76 -3.67
C ILE A 55 -12.55 15.60 -2.42
N ILE A 56 -13.09 15.16 -1.29
CA ILE A 56 -12.93 15.81 0.01
C ILE A 56 -11.86 15.13 0.85
N ALA A 57 -11.51 13.87 0.54
CA ALA A 57 -10.51 13.09 1.26
C ALA A 57 -9.62 12.29 0.31
N VAL A 58 -8.32 12.33 0.55
CA VAL A 58 -7.30 11.55 -0.17
C VAL A 58 -6.58 10.62 0.79
N GLY A 59 -6.68 9.33 0.51
CA GLY A 59 -6.06 8.27 1.30
C GLY A 59 -4.90 7.62 0.58
N PHE A 60 -3.95 7.14 1.36
CA PHE A 60 -2.77 6.45 0.85
C PHE A 60 -2.62 5.08 1.52
N ASP A 61 -2.15 4.09 0.77
CA ASP A 61 -1.34 3.02 1.35
C ASP A 61 0.08 3.55 1.65
N MET A 62 0.78 2.86 2.55
CA MET A 62 2.18 3.16 2.85
C MET A 62 3.11 2.37 1.94
N ASP A 63 3.10 1.04 2.08
CA ASP A 63 4.08 0.17 1.46
C ASP A 63 3.90 0.14 -0.07
N TYR A 64 4.99 0.30 -0.84
CA TYR A 64 4.99 0.43 -2.31
C TYR A 64 4.08 1.53 -2.89
N THR A 65 3.55 2.42 -2.06
CA THR A 65 2.76 3.59 -2.47
C THR A 65 3.48 4.87 -2.08
N LEU A 66 3.48 5.23 -0.79
CA LEU A 66 4.34 6.31 -0.28
C LEU A 66 5.79 5.84 -0.13
N ALA A 67 5.98 4.63 0.40
CA ALA A 67 7.28 4.00 0.60
C ALA A 67 7.67 3.15 -0.62
N GLN A 68 8.43 3.72 -1.54
CA GLN A 68 8.96 2.98 -2.69
C GLN A 68 10.19 2.17 -2.29
N TYR A 69 10.02 0.86 -2.05
CA TYR A 69 11.13 -0.02 -1.71
C TYR A 69 12.05 -0.31 -2.91
N LYS A 70 13.31 -0.63 -2.60
CA LYS A 70 14.33 -1.07 -3.54
C LYS A 70 14.28 -2.60 -3.66
N PRO A 71 13.85 -3.17 -4.80
CA PRO A 71 13.71 -4.62 -4.96
C PRO A 71 15.02 -5.37 -4.67
N GLU A 72 16.15 -4.80 -5.09
CA GLU A 72 17.46 -5.44 -4.95
C GLU A 72 17.87 -5.70 -3.50
N THR A 73 17.40 -4.89 -2.55
CA THR A 73 17.75 -5.02 -1.12
C THR A 73 16.57 -5.53 -0.31
N PHE A 74 15.38 -4.96 -0.47
CA PHE A 74 14.24 -5.26 0.37
C PHE A 74 13.60 -6.61 0.04
N GLU A 75 13.34 -6.91 -1.23
CA GLU A 75 12.80 -8.22 -1.61
C GLU A 75 13.82 -9.34 -1.35
N SER A 76 15.12 -9.08 -1.58
CA SER A 76 16.20 -10.00 -1.22
C SER A 76 16.22 -10.32 0.27
N LEU A 77 15.97 -9.33 1.13
CA LEU A 77 15.88 -9.51 2.57
C LEU A 77 14.68 -10.40 2.95
N ALA A 78 13.50 -10.12 2.38
CA ALA A 78 12.29 -10.91 2.60
C ALA A 78 12.45 -12.35 2.12
N TYR A 79 13.07 -12.55 0.95
CA TYR A 79 13.40 -13.86 0.42
C TYR A 79 14.31 -14.67 1.36
N GLN A 80 15.41 -14.07 1.80
CA GLN A 80 16.35 -14.73 2.73
C GLN A 80 15.71 -15.05 4.07
N GLY A 81 14.88 -14.13 4.60
CA GLY A 81 14.09 -14.38 5.80
C GLY A 81 13.18 -15.59 5.62
N THR A 82 12.41 -15.61 4.52
CA THR A 82 11.46 -16.68 4.21
C THR A 82 12.14 -18.04 4.12
N ILE A 83 13.29 -18.12 3.44
CA ILE A 83 14.10 -19.35 3.37
C ILE A 83 14.51 -19.84 4.75
N LYS A 84 14.99 -18.95 5.62
CA LYS A 84 15.39 -19.33 6.98
C LYS A 84 14.20 -19.92 7.75
N LYS A 85 13.00 -19.35 7.61
CA LYS A 85 11.78 -19.87 8.24
C LYS A 85 11.35 -21.23 7.68
N LEU A 86 11.40 -21.41 6.36
CA LEU A 86 11.14 -22.71 5.74
C LEU A 86 12.07 -23.80 6.31
N VAL A 87 13.37 -23.50 6.41
CA VAL A 87 14.37 -24.47 6.86
C VAL A 87 14.31 -24.73 8.37
N TYR A 88 14.30 -23.68 9.19
CA TYR A 88 14.44 -23.82 10.64
C TYR A 88 13.12 -24.08 11.36
N ASP A 89 12.00 -23.57 10.84
CA ASP A 89 10.70 -23.64 11.52
C ASP A 89 9.79 -24.70 10.90
N LEU A 90 9.91 -24.93 9.58
CA LEU A 90 9.06 -25.87 8.82
C LEU A 90 9.81 -27.12 8.32
N GLY A 91 11.10 -27.26 8.64
CA GLY A 91 11.85 -28.49 8.41
C GLY A 91 12.24 -28.75 6.95
N TYR A 92 12.22 -27.73 6.08
CA TYR A 92 12.69 -27.88 4.71
C TYR A 92 14.21 -28.14 4.64
N PRO A 93 14.72 -28.75 3.55
CA PRO A 93 16.14 -29.09 3.42
C PRO A 93 17.08 -27.90 3.59
N ARG A 94 18.18 -28.10 4.32
CA ARG A 94 19.18 -27.04 4.59
C ARG A 94 19.83 -26.46 3.33
N GLU A 95 19.78 -27.19 2.22
CA GLU A 95 20.31 -26.78 0.92
C GLU A 95 19.64 -25.49 0.39
N LEU A 96 18.39 -25.23 0.80
CA LEU A 96 17.68 -24.00 0.47
C LEU A 96 18.41 -22.75 0.97
N LEU A 97 19.18 -22.85 2.07
CA LEU A 97 19.95 -21.71 2.61
C LEU A 97 21.00 -21.17 1.62
N ASN A 98 21.40 -21.98 0.63
CA ASN A 98 22.38 -21.60 -0.39
C ASN A 98 21.72 -21.04 -1.67
N TRP A 99 20.40 -20.93 -1.71
CA TRP A 99 19.71 -20.41 -2.88
C TRP A 99 19.90 -18.90 -3.04
N SER A 100 19.88 -18.46 -4.30
CA SER A 100 19.97 -17.07 -4.67
C SER A 100 18.64 -16.57 -5.24
N PHE A 101 18.41 -15.28 -5.04
CA PHE A 101 17.23 -14.58 -5.53
C PHE A 101 17.58 -13.64 -6.69
N ASN A 102 16.82 -13.74 -7.77
CA ASN A 102 16.91 -12.80 -8.89
C ASN A 102 15.62 -11.96 -8.96
N TRP A 103 15.66 -10.77 -8.36
CA TRP A 103 14.55 -9.83 -8.31
C TRP A 103 14.07 -9.33 -9.68
N LYS A 104 14.84 -9.54 -10.76
CA LYS A 104 14.45 -9.16 -12.13
C LYS A 104 13.65 -10.23 -12.88
N TYR A 105 13.54 -11.43 -12.32
CA TYR A 105 12.99 -12.57 -13.05
C TYR A 105 11.46 -12.55 -13.08
N MET A 106 10.83 -12.28 -11.95
CA MET A 106 9.37 -12.24 -11.84
C MET A 106 8.83 -10.87 -12.26
N VAL A 107 7.62 -10.88 -12.82
CA VAL A 107 6.90 -9.67 -13.20
C VAL A 107 5.50 -9.68 -12.60
N ARG A 108 4.97 -8.49 -12.34
CA ARG A 108 3.61 -8.34 -11.81
C ARG A 108 2.54 -8.84 -12.80
N GLY A 109 1.43 -9.31 -12.27
CA GLY A 109 0.29 -9.84 -13.02
C GLY A 109 0.54 -11.26 -13.56
N LEU A 110 1.32 -12.06 -12.85
CA LEU A 110 1.39 -13.51 -13.03
C LEU A 110 0.33 -14.19 -12.17
N VAL A 111 0.03 -15.45 -12.47
CA VAL A 111 -0.88 -16.28 -11.68
C VAL A 111 -0.20 -17.62 -11.39
N LEU A 112 -0.15 -18.02 -10.13
CA LEU A 112 0.39 -19.31 -9.71
C LEU A 112 -0.73 -20.35 -9.66
N ASP A 113 -0.55 -21.47 -10.36
CA ASP A 113 -1.33 -22.69 -10.19
C ASP A 113 -0.69 -23.52 -9.07
N LYS A 114 -1.29 -23.47 -7.89
CA LYS A 114 -0.74 -24.10 -6.69
C LYS A 114 -0.84 -25.61 -6.75
N LYS A 115 -1.84 -26.14 -7.45
CA LYS A 115 -2.05 -27.58 -7.60
C LYS A 115 -1.00 -28.20 -8.52
N ARG A 116 -0.65 -27.52 -9.61
CA ARG A 116 0.22 -28.05 -10.67
C ARG A 116 1.66 -27.51 -10.61
N GLY A 117 1.97 -26.61 -9.67
CA GLY A 117 3.31 -26.02 -9.55
C GLY A 117 3.67 -25.10 -10.72
N ASN A 118 2.66 -24.46 -11.33
CA ASN A 118 2.86 -23.69 -12.55
C ASN A 118 2.73 -22.18 -12.35
N ILE A 119 3.40 -21.41 -13.21
CA ILE A 119 3.36 -19.94 -13.26
C ILE A 119 2.80 -19.53 -14.62
N LEU A 120 1.74 -18.74 -14.61
CA LEU A 120 0.94 -18.43 -15.79
C LEU A 120 0.99 -16.93 -16.09
N LYS A 121 1.14 -16.59 -17.36
CA LYS A 121 0.84 -15.27 -17.90
C LYS A 121 -0.38 -15.36 -18.80
N MET A 122 -1.44 -14.67 -18.42
CA MET A 122 -2.70 -14.65 -19.14
C MET A 122 -2.97 -13.31 -19.82
N ASP A 123 -3.82 -13.33 -20.85
CA ASP A 123 -4.41 -12.11 -21.38
C ASP A 123 -5.69 -11.68 -20.61
N ARG A 124 -6.27 -10.55 -21.02
CA ARG A 124 -7.49 -9.99 -20.41
C ARG A 124 -8.72 -10.90 -20.47
N HIS A 125 -8.70 -11.93 -21.32
CA HIS A 125 -9.80 -12.89 -21.49
C HIS A 125 -9.52 -14.21 -20.75
N LYS A 126 -8.48 -14.25 -19.90
CA LYS A 126 -8.03 -15.42 -19.14
C LYS A 126 -7.49 -16.55 -20.04
N TYR A 127 -6.99 -16.24 -21.24
CA TYR A 127 -6.24 -17.22 -22.02
C TYR A 127 -4.77 -17.26 -21.59
N VAL A 128 -4.27 -18.45 -21.26
CA VAL A 128 -2.87 -18.69 -20.90
C VAL A 128 -1.98 -18.53 -22.12
N LYS A 129 -1.19 -17.45 -22.17
CA LYS A 129 -0.23 -17.18 -23.25
C LYS A 129 1.11 -17.88 -22.99
N VAL A 130 1.58 -17.79 -21.76
CA VAL A 130 2.86 -18.35 -21.32
C VAL A 130 2.61 -19.13 -20.03
N ALA A 131 3.24 -20.30 -19.91
CA ALA A 131 3.16 -21.13 -18.72
C ALA A 131 4.52 -21.76 -18.43
N TYR A 132 4.93 -21.72 -17.17
CA TYR A 132 6.13 -22.36 -16.67
C TYR A 132 5.77 -23.38 -15.60
N HIS A 133 6.52 -24.46 -15.50
CA HIS A 133 6.55 -25.37 -14.36
C HIS A 133 7.89 -25.18 -13.66
N GLY A 134 7.88 -24.63 -12.44
CA GLY A 134 9.09 -24.04 -11.86
C GLY A 134 9.71 -23.01 -12.81
N PHE A 135 10.96 -23.18 -13.23
CA PHE A 135 11.60 -22.33 -14.25
C PHE A 135 11.61 -22.92 -15.66
N ARG A 136 10.99 -24.07 -15.87
CA ARG A 136 10.90 -24.70 -17.19
C ARG A 136 9.64 -24.23 -17.92
N GLU A 137 9.81 -23.62 -19.09
CA GLU A 137 8.67 -23.25 -19.93
C GLU A 137 7.93 -24.52 -20.41
N LEU A 138 6.60 -24.51 -20.33
CA LEU A 138 5.77 -25.58 -20.86
C LEU A 138 5.70 -25.49 -22.39
N SER A 139 5.73 -26.66 -23.04
CA SER A 139 5.48 -26.75 -24.48
C SER A 139 4.07 -26.26 -24.82
N LYS A 140 3.85 -25.93 -26.10
CA LYS A 140 2.52 -25.52 -26.55
C LYS A 140 1.51 -26.64 -26.33
N GLU A 141 1.91 -27.87 -26.59
CA GLU A 141 1.12 -29.08 -26.46
C GLU A 141 0.72 -29.31 -25.00
N ASP A 142 1.67 -29.26 -24.06
CA ASP A 142 1.41 -29.42 -22.62
C ASP A 142 0.50 -28.31 -22.09
N LYS A 143 0.75 -27.07 -22.51
CA LYS A 143 -0.06 -25.92 -22.12
C LYS A 143 -1.50 -26.04 -22.62
N VAL A 144 -1.71 -26.42 -23.88
CA VAL A 144 -3.06 -26.63 -24.43
C VAL A 144 -3.73 -27.84 -23.79
N GLY A 145 -3.00 -28.92 -23.56
CA GLY A 145 -3.53 -30.09 -22.84
C GLY A 145 -3.96 -29.76 -21.41
N THR A 146 -3.25 -28.84 -20.74
CA THR A 146 -3.52 -28.47 -19.35
C THR A 146 -4.58 -27.37 -19.20
N TYR A 147 -4.50 -26.31 -20.00
CA TYR A 147 -5.30 -25.09 -19.84
C TYR A 147 -6.15 -24.72 -21.07
N GLY A 148 -6.08 -25.51 -22.15
CA GLY A 148 -6.80 -25.24 -23.40
C GLY A 148 -8.23 -25.74 -23.42
N ASN A 149 -8.67 -26.49 -22.39
CA ASN A 149 -10.03 -27.01 -22.33
C ASN A 149 -11.02 -25.89 -22.02
N THR A 150 -11.75 -25.43 -23.03
CA THR A 150 -12.75 -24.36 -22.91
C THR A 150 -14.05 -24.80 -22.24
N LEU A 151 -14.27 -26.10 -22.05
CA LEU A 151 -15.48 -26.64 -21.39
C LEU A 151 -15.41 -26.54 -19.86
N VAL A 152 -14.20 -26.59 -19.30
CA VAL A 152 -13.94 -26.35 -17.87
C VAL A 152 -13.25 -25.00 -17.78
N ARG A 153 -14.04 -23.94 -17.63
CA ARG A 153 -13.50 -22.60 -17.52
C ARG A 153 -12.90 -22.44 -16.13
N ASP A 154 -11.60 -22.73 -16.00
CA ASP A 154 -10.85 -22.45 -14.78
C ASP A 154 -11.04 -20.96 -14.45
N SER A 155 -11.49 -20.71 -13.22
CA SER A 155 -11.69 -19.34 -12.74
C SER A 155 -10.36 -18.62 -12.62
N PHE A 156 -9.24 -19.35 -12.46
CA PHE A 156 -7.91 -18.79 -12.17
C PHE A 156 -7.92 -17.86 -10.95
N ASP A 157 -8.85 -18.11 -10.04
CA ASP A 157 -9.07 -17.34 -8.82
C ASP A 157 -8.70 -18.22 -7.60
N GLU A 158 -8.61 -17.61 -6.43
CA GLU A 158 -8.39 -18.35 -5.17
C GLU A 158 -9.56 -19.32 -4.90
N PRO A 159 -9.35 -20.46 -4.20
CA PRO A 159 -8.16 -20.84 -3.43
C PRO A 159 -7.14 -21.70 -4.19
N ASP A 160 -7.40 -22.11 -5.44
CA ASP A 160 -6.50 -23.00 -6.18
C ASP A 160 -5.38 -22.24 -6.91
N TYR A 161 -5.62 -20.97 -7.22
CA TYR A 161 -4.65 -20.07 -7.82
C TYR A 161 -4.22 -18.97 -6.85
N ALA A 162 -3.08 -18.34 -7.09
CA ALA A 162 -2.65 -17.13 -6.40
C ALA A 162 -2.31 -16.05 -7.43
N LEU A 163 -2.83 -14.84 -7.23
CA LEU A 163 -2.58 -13.71 -8.12
C LEU A 163 -1.35 -12.94 -7.63
N ILE A 164 -0.36 -12.75 -8.50
CA ILE A 164 0.85 -11.98 -8.19
C ILE A 164 0.60 -10.53 -8.55
N ASP A 165 -0.07 -9.83 -7.64
CA ASP A 165 -0.50 -8.46 -7.84
C ASP A 165 0.07 -7.48 -6.82
N THR A 166 0.95 -7.90 -5.91
CA THR A 166 1.84 -6.99 -5.15
C THR A 166 3.30 -7.20 -5.56
N LEU A 167 4.15 -6.21 -5.29
CA LEU A 167 5.60 -6.37 -5.44
C LEU A 167 6.17 -7.34 -4.39
N PHE A 168 5.58 -7.40 -3.19
CA PHE A 168 5.94 -8.42 -2.18
C PHE A 168 5.77 -9.86 -2.68
N SER A 169 4.75 -10.11 -3.51
CA SER A 169 4.45 -11.44 -4.05
C SER A 169 5.47 -11.92 -5.10
N LEU A 170 6.36 -11.06 -5.61
CA LEU A 170 7.37 -11.46 -6.62
C LEU A 170 8.41 -12.41 -6.04
N ALA A 171 8.91 -12.12 -4.84
CA ALA A 171 9.85 -12.99 -4.14
C ALA A 171 9.21 -14.33 -3.77
N GLU A 172 7.95 -14.32 -3.34
CA GLU A 172 7.15 -15.51 -3.05
C GLU A 172 7.00 -16.40 -4.30
N ALA A 173 6.63 -15.80 -5.44
CA ALA A 173 6.49 -16.53 -6.70
C ALA A 173 7.81 -17.14 -7.17
N TYR A 174 8.92 -16.41 -7.06
CA TYR A 174 10.24 -16.91 -7.41
C TYR A 174 10.67 -18.09 -6.54
N LEU A 175 10.47 -17.96 -5.23
CA LEU A 175 10.79 -19.03 -4.28
C LEU A 175 9.91 -20.26 -4.52
N PHE A 176 8.63 -20.08 -4.82
CA PHE A 176 7.74 -21.17 -5.19
C PHE A 176 8.24 -21.90 -6.45
N ALA A 177 8.71 -21.16 -7.47
CA ALA A 177 9.29 -21.74 -8.68
C ALA A 177 10.52 -22.61 -8.37
N GLN A 178 11.45 -22.11 -7.56
CA GLN A 178 12.63 -22.87 -7.12
C GLN A 178 12.25 -24.14 -6.35
N LEU A 179 11.25 -24.03 -5.49
CA LEU A 179 10.72 -25.14 -4.71
C LEU A 179 10.12 -26.22 -5.60
N VAL A 180 9.36 -25.85 -6.63
CA VAL A 180 8.82 -26.79 -7.63
C VAL A 180 9.96 -27.54 -8.32
N ASP A 181 10.93 -26.83 -8.90
CA ASP A 181 12.07 -27.46 -9.58
C ASP A 181 12.88 -28.35 -8.63
N PHE A 182 13.10 -27.90 -7.40
CA PHE A 182 13.84 -28.67 -6.40
C PHE A 182 13.12 -29.96 -6.04
N LYS A 183 11.80 -29.91 -5.84
CA LYS A 183 10.99 -31.09 -5.54
C LYS A 183 11.02 -32.10 -6.68
N ASP A 184 10.89 -31.64 -7.91
CA ASP A 184 10.89 -32.50 -9.10
C ASP A 184 12.25 -33.20 -9.30
N CYS A 185 13.35 -32.49 -9.04
CA CYS A 185 14.69 -33.06 -9.13
C CYS A 185 15.08 -33.91 -7.91
N ASN A 186 14.44 -33.72 -6.76
CA ASN A 186 14.81 -34.35 -5.48
C ASN A 186 13.56 -34.82 -4.69
N PRO A 187 12.76 -35.75 -5.23
CA PRO A 187 11.48 -36.14 -4.61
C PRO A 187 11.65 -36.67 -3.19
N ASP A 188 12.76 -37.34 -2.89
CA ASP A 188 13.03 -37.94 -1.57
C ASP A 188 13.47 -36.92 -0.49
N LYS A 189 13.81 -35.69 -0.89
CA LYS A 189 14.31 -34.66 0.04
C LYS A 189 13.21 -33.78 0.63
N ILE A 190 12.07 -33.71 -0.04
CA ILE A 190 10.88 -33.06 0.50
C ILE A 190 10.06 -34.12 1.23
N GLN A 191 9.52 -33.78 2.40
CA GLN A 191 8.75 -34.72 3.21
C GLN A 191 7.62 -35.37 2.39
N GLU A 192 7.48 -36.68 2.52
CA GLU A 192 6.45 -37.45 1.83
C GLU A 192 5.05 -36.90 2.15
N GLY A 193 4.24 -36.67 1.10
CA GLY A 193 2.90 -36.08 1.20
C GLY A 193 2.83 -34.55 1.09
N VAL A 194 3.96 -33.84 1.05
CA VAL A 194 3.97 -32.39 0.78
C VAL A 194 3.80 -32.15 -0.73
N ASP A 195 2.61 -31.75 -1.16
CA ASP A 195 2.31 -31.37 -2.55
C ASP A 195 2.69 -29.89 -2.84
N TYR A 196 2.60 -29.45 -4.10
CA TYR A 196 2.94 -28.06 -4.46
C TYR A 196 2.02 -27.05 -3.76
N ALA A 197 0.74 -27.40 -3.56
CA ALA A 197 -0.21 -26.51 -2.90
C ALA A 197 0.17 -26.29 -1.43
N ARG A 198 0.62 -27.36 -0.76
CA ARG A 198 1.18 -27.29 0.58
C ARG A 198 2.45 -26.47 0.62
N MET A 199 3.36 -26.65 -0.35
CA MET A 199 4.59 -25.85 -0.44
C MET A 199 4.28 -24.36 -0.58
N TYR A 200 3.32 -24.00 -1.43
CA TYR A 200 2.88 -22.61 -1.55
C TYR A 200 2.34 -22.07 -0.22
N LYS A 201 1.51 -22.85 0.48
CA LYS A 201 0.98 -22.47 1.79
C LYS A 201 2.08 -22.25 2.82
N ASP A 202 3.10 -23.11 2.83
CA ASP A 202 4.24 -23.03 3.73
C ASP A 202 5.13 -21.81 3.40
N VAL A 203 5.36 -21.50 2.12
CA VAL A 203 6.01 -20.24 1.70
C VAL A 203 5.22 -19.03 2.19
N ARG A 204 3.90 -19.01 1.96
CA ARG A 204 3.04 -17.90 2.37
C ARG A 204 3.07 -17.68 3.89
N ALA A 205 3.01 -18.77 4.66
CA ALA A 205 3.12 -18.73 6.11
C ALA A 205 4.49 -18.19 6.57
N ALA A 206 5.58 -18.61 5.90
CA ALA A 206 6.93 -18.12 6.19
C ALA A 206 7.10 -16.63 5.87
N VAL A 207 6.54 -16.15 4.73
CA VAL A 207 6.50 -14.71 4.38
C VAL A 207 5.74 -13.94 5.45
N ASP A 208 4.52 -14.36 5.79
CA ASP A 208 3.71 -13.71 6.82
C ASP A 208 4.43 -13.66 8.18
N LEU A 209 5.16 -14.72 8.54
CA LEU A 209 5.96 -14.76 9.77
C LEU A 209 7.12 -13.75 9.73
N CYS A 210 7.84 -13.63 8.61
CA CYS A 210 8.92 -12.64 8.45
C CYS A 210 8.43 -11.18 8.57
N HIS A 211 7.18 -10.91 8.18
CA HIS A 211 6.58 -9.59 8.37
C HIS A 211 6.14 -9.34 9.83
N ARG A 212 5.77 -10.39 10.57
CA ARG A 212 5.23 -10.29 11.95
C ARG A 212 6.30 -10.35 13.03
N ASP A 213 7.34 -11.16 12.85
CA ASP A 213 8.37 -11.40 13.87
C ASP A 213 9.42 -10.27 14.00
N GLY A 214 9.28 -9.23 13.18
CA GLY A 214 10.13 -8.05 13.23
C GLY A 214 11.46 -8.20 12.48
N THR A 215 11.75 -9.34 11.86
CA THR A 215 13.02 -9.56 11.12
C THR A 215 13.23 -8.47 10.05
N LEU A 216 12.20 -8.22 9.24
CA LEU A 216 12.24 -7.16 8.22
C LEU A 216 12.28 -5.77 8.86
N LYS A 217 11.46 -5.56 9.89
CA LYS A 217 11.30 -4.26 10.55
C LYS A 217 12.61 -3.78 11.16
N GLN A 218 13.33 -4.65 11.87
CA GLN A 218 14.59 -4.32 12.54
C GLN A 218 15.66 -3.89 11.54
N MET A 219 15.80 -4.63 10.42
CA MET A 219 16.80 -4.31 9.41
C MET A 219 16.49 -2.98 8.70
N VAL A 220 15.22 -2.73 8.38
CA VAL A 220 14.79 -1.45 7.80
C VAL A 220 14.98 -0.31 8.81
N ALA A 221 14.72 -0.53 10.10
CA ALA A 221 14.91 0.49 11.13
C ALA A 221 16.37 0.93 11.28
N ILE A 222 17.32 0.00 11.16
CA ILE A 222 18.75 0.28 11.28
C ILE A 222 19.26 1.13 10.10
N GLU A 223 18.82 0.82 8.87
CA GLU A 223 19.32 1.48 7.67
C GLU A 223 18.20 1.70 6.62
N PRO A 224 17.20 2.58 6.86
CA PRO A 224 16.04 2.71 5.98
C PRO A 224 16.40 3.03 4.52
N LYS A 225 17.40 3.90 4.33
CA LYS A 225 17.91 4.34 3.03
C LYS A 225 18.45 3.21 2.16
N ARG A 226 18.87 2.10 2.76
CA ARG A 226 19.28 0.90 2.01
C ARG A 226 18.10 0.20 1.35
N TYR A 227 16.91 0.30 1.95
CA TYR A 227 15.72 -0.47 1.55
C TYR A 227 14.65 0.38 0.88
N ILE A 228 14.59 1.68 1.16
CA ILE A 228 13.54 2.60 0.70
C ILE A 228 14.19 3.72 -0.11
N ASN A 229 13.55 4.09 -1.22
CA ASN A 229 13.95 5.24 -2.03
C ASN A 229 13.57 6.55 -1.32
N GLU A 230 14.49 7.51 -1.31
CA GLU A 230 14.19 8.86 -0.84
C GLU A 230 13.40 9.60 -1.91
N ASP A 231 12.31 10.25 -1.51
CA ASP A 231 11.52 11.12 -2.37
C ASP A 231 11.15 12.40 -1.63
N SER A 232 11.84 13.49 -1.98
CA SER A 232 11.62 14.81 -1.37
C SER A 232 10.31 15.47 -1.82
N SER A 233 9.55 14.86 -2.73
CA SER A 233 8.26 15.37 -3.20
C SER A 233 7.07 14.93 -2.35
N ILE A 234 7.22 13.91 -1.49
CA ILE A 234 6.14 13.37 -0.64
C ILE A 234 5.57 14.45 0.29
N VAL A 235 6.42 15.11 1.07
CA VAL A 235 5.98 16.16 2.00
C VAL A 235 5.30 17.33 1.26
N PRO A 236 5.89 17.93 0.20
CA PRO A 236 5.21 18.94 -0.60
C PRO A 236 3.87 18.51 -1.19
N MET A 237 3.73 17.23 -1.56
CA MET A 237 2.47 16.68 -2.08
C MET A 237 1.40 16.61 -0.98
N LEU A 238 1.75 16.13 0.21
CA LEU A 238 0.83 16.06 1.35
C LEU A 238 0.40 17.47 1.81
N GLU A 239 1.34 18.40 1.90
CA GLU A 239 1.06 19.82 2.20
C GLU A 239 0.09 20.42 1.18
N MET A 240 0.33 20.19 -0.12
CA MET A 240 -0.53 20.68 -1.19
C MET A 240 -1.97 20.14 -1.08
N LEU A 241 -2.16 18.86 -0.77
CA LEU A 241 -3.49 18.29 -0.58
C LEU A 241 -4.21 18.93 0.60
N ARG A 242 -3.53 19.11 1.72
CA ARG A 242 -4.09 19.76 2.92
C ARG A 242 -4.42 21.23 2.67
N ASP A 243 -3.53 21.97 2.02
CA ASP A 243 -3.73 23.38 1.65
C ASP A 243 -4.93 23.56 0.69
N SER A 244 -5.28 22.51 -0.07
CA SER A 244 -6.48 22.51 -0.93
C SER A 244 -7.80 22.25 -0.18
N GLY A 245 -7.73 22.05 1.15
CA GLY A 245 -8.87 21.75 2.01
C GLY A 245 -9.32 20.29 1.96
N GLN A 246 -8.51 19.40 1.39
CA GLN A 246 -8.77 17.95 1.38
C GLN A 246 -8.22 17.31 2.65
N ALA A 247 -9.03 16.45 3.28
CA ALA A 247 -8.55 15.61 4.36
C ALA A 247 -7.56 14.56 3.82
N THR A 248 -6.48 14.30 4.54
CA THR A 248 -5.49 13.29 4.19
C THR A 248 -5.51 12.15 5.19
N PHE A 249 -5.42 10.91 4.72
CA PHE A 249 -5.39 9.76 5.63
C PHE A 249 -4.46 8.64 5.15
N LEU A 250 -3.98 7.83 6.09
CA LEU A 250 -3.12 6.67 5.83
C LEU A 250 -3.86 5.40 6.24
N VAL A 251 -3.94 4.41 5.36
CA VAL A 251 -4.44 3.06 5.68
C VAL A 251 -3.44 2.03 5.20
N THR A 252 -2.75 1.38 6.14
CA THR A 252 -1.73 0.36 5.85
C THR A 252 -2.00 -0.95 6.57
N ASN A 253 -1.54 -2.06 5.98
CA ASN A 253 -1.52 -3.37 6.65
C ASN A 253 -0.38 -3.48 7.67
N SER A 254 0.62 -2.60 7.58
CA SER A 254 1.71 -2.51 8.53
C SER A 254 1.22 -2.08 9.92
N LEU A 255 1.86 -2.58 10.98
CA LEU A 255 1.57 -2.20 12.36
C LEU A 255 2.25 -0.85 12.71
N TRP A 256 1.82 -0.23 13.81
CA TRP A 256 2.27 1.10 14.25
C TRP A 256 3.79 1.25 14.34
N ASP A 257 4.45 0.29 14.99
CA ASP A 257 5.90 0.26 15.20
C ASP A 257 6.68 0.47 13.88
N TYR A 258 6.31 -0.28 12.85
CA TYR A 258 6.94 -0.21 11.54
C TYR A 258 6.53 1.05 10.77
N THR A 259 5.25 1.39 10.83
CA THR A 259 4.69 2.57 10.15
C THR A 259 5.41 3.84 10.61
N ASN A 260 5.64 3.99 11.91
CA ASN A 260 6.33 5.16 12.45
C ASN A 260 7.78 5.26 11.95
N ILE A 261 8.51 4.14 11.85
CA ILE A 261 9.88 4.12 11.31
C ILE A 261 9.91 4.59 9.85
N VAL A 262 9.04 4.01 9.01
CA VAL A 262 8.99 4.29 7.58
C VAL A 262 8.59 5.74 7.33
N MET A 263 7.54 6.22 8.00
CA MET A 263 7.03 7.57 7.79
C MET A 263 7.99 8.65 8.27
N ASN A 264 8.73 8.43 9.36
CA ASN A 264 9.79 9.35 9.76
C ASN A 264 10.90 9.47 8.70
N PHE A 265 11.28 8.35 8.08
CA PHE A 265 12.24 8.36 6.99
C PHE A 265 11.72 9.15 5.78
N LEU A 266 10.48 8.90 5.35
CA LEU A 266 9.88 9.56 4.18
C LEU A 266 9.67 11.07 4.40
N CYS A 267 9.33 11.48 5.62
CA CYS A 267 9.04 12.88 5.94
C CYS A 267 10.27 13.69 6.38
N GLY A 268 11.48 13.11 6.32
CA GLY A 268 12.73 13.83 6.56
C GLY A 268 13.03 14.15 8.03
N SER A 269 12.45 13.41 8.97
CA SER A 269 12.79 13.51 10.39
C SER A 269 14.27 13.14 10.60
N SER A 270 15.03 13.98 11.33
CA SER A 270 16.43 13.70 11.65
C SER A 270 16.58 12.32 12.32
N MET A 271 17.52 11.52 11.81
CA MET A 271 17.78 10.12 12.21
C MET A 271 18.19 9.93 13.68
N ALA A 272 18.34 11.02 14.45
CA ALA A 272 18.81 10.95 15.83
C ALA A 272 17.75 10.40 16.81
N ASP A 273 16.45 10.36 16.46
CA ASP A 273 15.39 9.87 17.36
C ASP A 273 14.14 9.33 16.62
N VAL A 274 14.34 8.42 15.65
CA VAL A 274 13.29 7.94 14.72
C VAL A 274 12.11 7.25 15.42
N SER A 275 12.30 6.65 16.59
CA SER A 275 11.22 5.94 17.30
C SER A 275 10.25 6.85 18.06
N ASN A 276 10.69 8.04 18.48
CA ASN A 276 9.90 8.97 19.30
C ASN A 276 9.51 10.25 18.54
N ASN A 277 9.80 10.31 17.24
CA ASN A 277 9.40 11.42 16.40
C ASN A 277 8.04 11.13 15.79
N PHE A 278 7.04 11.93 16.14
CA PHE A 278 5.68 11.83 15.60
C PHE A 278 5.32 13.02 14.71
N GLY A 279 6.30 13.83 14.30
CA GLY A 279 6.09 15.05 13.53
C GLY A 279 5.41 14.82 12.18
N TRP A 280 5.63 13.64 11.57
CA TRP A 280 4.98 13.27 10.31
C TRP A 280 3.45 13.14 10.43
N LEU A 281 2.92 12.88 11.64
CA LEU A 281 1.48 12.77 11.87
C LEU A 281 0.74 14.06 11.51
N GLN A 282 1.41 15.23 11.52
CA GLN A 282 0.80 16.51 11.13
C GLN A 282 0.30 16.56 9.68
N TYR A 283 0.77 15.64 8.83
CA TYR A 283 0.39 15.55 7.42
C TYR A 283 -0.87 14.71 7.19
N PHE A 284 -1.48 14.16 8.24
CA PHE A 284 -2.66 13.32 8.16
C PHE A 284 -3.73 13.77 9.15
N ASP A 285 -4.99 13.57 8.78
CA ASP A 285 -6.15 13.76 9.64
C ASP A 285 -6.54 12.47 10.35
N VAL A 286 -6.24 11.30 9.76
CA VAL A 286 -6.42 9.98 10.36
C VAL A 286 -5.33 9.03 9.88
N VAL A 287 -4.75 8.23 10.78
CA VAL A 287 -3.88 7.10 10.45
C VAL A 287 -4.50 5.80 10.95
N ILE A 288 -4.60 4.78 10.09
CA ILE A 288 -5.07 3.44 10.43
C ILE A 288 -3.99 2.42 10.04
N THR A 289 -3.47 1.73 11.04
CA THR A 289 -2.47 0.66 10.91
C THR A 289 -3.12 -0.71 11.05
N GLY A 290 -2.44 -1.79 10.65
CA GLY A 290 -2.94 -3.15 10.80
C GLY A 290 -4.35 -3.38 10.20
N SER A 291 -4.68 -2.67 9.13
CA SER A 291 -6.05 -2.58 8.58
C SER A 291 -6.58 -3.90 8.01
N ALA A 292 -5.70 -4.85 7.67
CA ALA A 292 -6.04 -6.14 7.08
C ALA A 292 -6.84 -6.03 5.76
N LYS A 293 -6.45 -5.10 4.89
CA LYS A 293 -6.91 -5.03 3.49
C LYS A 293 -6.68 -6.38 2.78
N PRO A 294 -7.62 -6.84 1.92
CA PRO A 294 -8.84 -6.16 1.46
C PRO A 294 -9.97 -6.08 2.49
N GLY A 295 -9.92 -6.89 3.55
CA GLY A 295 -10.97 -7.00 4.58
C GLY A 295 -11.48 -5.65 5.10
N PHE A 296 -10.58 -4.67 5.23
CA PHE A 296 -10.89 -3.30 5.62
C PHE A 296 -12.01 -2.64 4.78
N PHE A 297 -12.02 -2.87 3.47
CA PHE A 297 -12.96 -2.20 2.55
C PHE A 297 -14.36 -2.82 2.55
N HIS A 298 -14.58 -3.93 3.27
CA HIS A 298 -15.89 -4.55 3.39
C HIS A 298 -16.64 -3.98 4.59
N GLU A 299 -17.77 -3.32 4.36
CA GLU A 299 -18.59 -2.74 5.45
C GLU A 299 -19.11 -3.78 6.45
N GLU A 300 -19.35 -5.01 5.97
CA GLU A 300 -19.81 -6.13 6.81
C GLU A 300 -18.71 -6.68 7.73
N ASN A 301 -17.45 -6.27 7.53
CA ASN A 301 -16.35 -6.67 8.38
C ASN A 301 -16.54 -6.09 9.80
N ARG A 302 -16.75 -6.95 10.79
CA ARG A 302 -16.93 -6.58 12.20
C ARG A 302 -15.61 -6.35 12.95
N ALA A 303 -14.54 -6.00 12.23
CA ALA A 303 -13.25 -5.71 12.83
C ALA A 303 -13.35 -4.53 13.81
N THR A 304 -12.89 -4.76 15.04
CA THR A 304 -12.80 -3.71 16.06
C THR A 304 -11.75 -2.67 15.66
N LEU A 305 -12.03 -1.40 15.95
CA LEU A 305 -11.07 -0.32 15.84
C LEU A 305 -10.47 -0.03 17.22
N PHE A 306 -9.15 -0.02 17.32
CA PHE A 306 -8.43 0.35 18.55
C PHE A 306 -7.72 1.67 18.33
N GLU A 307 -7.71 2.54 19.33
CA GLU A 307 -6.86 3.73 19.33
C GLU A 307 -5.45 3.33 19.75
N VAL A 308 -4.44 3.86 19.05
CA VAL A 308 -3.03 3.60 19.32
C VAL A 308 -2.47 4.80 20.08
N VAL A 309 -1.89 4.57 21.26
CA VAL A 309 -1.11 5.59 21.97
C VAL A 309 0.27 5.69 21.30
N PRO A 310 0.62 6.78 20.59
CA PRO A 310 1.83 6.85 19.78
C PRO A 310 3.11 6.53 20.55
N GLU A 311 3.22 7.05 21.77
CA GLU A 311 4.42 6.96 22.62
C GLU A 311 4.69 5.53 23.13
N THR A 312 3.63 4.76 23.38
CA THR A 312 3.74 3.42 24.00
C THR A 312 3.37 2.30 23.04
N GLY A 313 2.71 2.60 21.92
CA GLY A 313 2.10 1.63 21.02
C GLY A 313 0.93 0.86 21.64
N MET A 314 0.46 1.23 22.83
CA MET A 314 -0.65 0.54 23.50
C MET A 314 -1.96 0.72 22.74
N LEU A 315 -2.74 -0.35 22.68
CA LEU A 315 -4.06 -0.36 22.07
C LEU A 315 -5.14 -0.09 23.11
N LEU A 316 -5.93 0.95 22.89
CA LEU A 316 -7.09 1.30 23.70
C LEU A 316 -8.38 0.90 22.98
N ASN A 317 -9.31 0.30 23.71
CA ASN A 317 -10.63 -0.04 23.17
C ASN A 317 -11.41 1.24 22.82
N THR A 318 -12.04 1.22 21.65
CA THR A 318 -12.93 2.30 21.22
C THR A 318 -14.33 1.77 20.95
N ASP A 319 -15.33 2.62 21.12
CA ASP A 319 -16.65 2.45 20.55
C ASP A 319 -16.67 3.16 19.19
N ASN A 320 -16.33 2.41 18.14
CA ASN A 320 -16.30 2.90 16.76
C ASN A 320 -15.44 4.17 16.56
N GLY A 321 -14.28 4.25 17.22
CA GLY A 321 -13.37 5.40 17.17
C GLY A 321 -13.56 6.44 18.28
N SER A 322 -14.56 6.28 19.15
CA SER A 322 -14.70 7.07 20.38
C SER A 322 -14.08 6.33 21.57
N PRO A 323 -13.25 6.96 22.41
CA PRO A 323 -12.68 6.29 23.59
C PRO A 323 -13.77 5.76 24.54
N ILE A 324 -13.67 4.50 24.96
CA ILE A 324 -14.58 3.94 25.97
C ILE A 324 -14.11 4.38 27.37
N PRO A 325 -14.98 4.93 28.24
CA PRO A 325 -14.61 5.23 29.62
C PRO A 325 -14.19 3.95 30.35
N GLN A 326 -12.94 3.91 30.83
CA GLN A 326 -12.48 2.78 31.64
C GLN A 326 -13.17 2.84 33.02
N VAL A 327 -13.90 1.78 33.37
CA VAL A 327 -14.59 1.66 34.66
C VAL A 327 -13.56 1.68 35.79
N GLY A 328 -13.58 2.73 36.62
CA GLY A 328 -12.75 2.85 37.82
C GLY A 328 -11.70 3.96 37.83
N ASN A 329 -11.47 4.66 36.70
CA ASN A 329 -10.57 5.80 36.65
C ASN A 329 -11.30 7.10 36.28
N THR A 330 -11.42 8.01 37.25
CA THR A 330 -11.99 9.36 37.13
C THR A 330 -11.13 10.31 36.27
N SER A 331 -10.25 9.78 35.41
CA SER A 331 -9.37 10.55 34.52
C SER A 331 -9.89 10.64 33.07
N ALA A 332 -10.99 9.95 32.73
CA ALA A 332 -11.60 10.01 31.40
C ALA A 332 -12.11 11.42 30.99
N ARG A 333 -12.19 12.38 31.93
CA ARG A 333 -12.54 13.78 31.65
C ARG A 333 -11.35 14.69 31.31
N LEU A 334 -10.11 14.25 31.48
CA LEU A 334 -8.93 15.10 31.25
C LEU A 334 -8.30 14.96 29.85
N PHE A 335 -8.73 13.98 29.04
CA PHE A 335 -8.23 13.81 27.66
C PHE A 335 -9.03 14.59 26.61
N THR A 336 -10.16 15.18 26.98
CA THR A 336 -11.02 15.91 26.04
C THR A 336 -10.63 17.39 25.88
N GLU A 337 -9.84 17.94 26.82
CA GLU A 337 -9.50 19.38 26.86
C GLU A 337 -8.08 19.73 26.36
N ALA A 338 -7.37 18.76 25.77
CA ALA A 338 -6.06 18.98 25.14
C ALA A 338 -6.03 18.49 23.67
N LYS A 339 -7.09 18.71 22.89
CA LYS A 339 -7.05 18.53 21.41
C LYS A 339 -6.29 19.69 20.75
N ASN A 340 -5.00 19.81 21.06
CA ASN A 340 -4.06 20.53 20.21
C ASN A 340 -3.69 19.60 19.05
N HIS A 341 -4.45 19.63 17.96
CA HIS A 341 -4.05 19.20 16.59
C HIS A 341 -3.21 17.91 16.42
N ALA A 342 -3.32 16.91 17.30
CA ALA A 342 -2.65 15.63 17.11
C ALA A 342 -3.54 14.74 16.23
N CYS A 343 -2.99 14.26 15.10
CA CYS A 343 -3.67 13.28 14.24
C CYS A 343 -3.98 12.02 15.06
N PRO A 344 -5.25 11.57 15.12
CA PRO A 344 -5.58 10.31 15.77
C PRO A 344 -5.01 9.13 14.99
N VAL A 345 -4.49 8.14 15.74
CA VAL A 345 -3.90 6.92 15.21
C VAL A 345 -4.72 5.72 15.68
N PHE A 346 -5.07 4.83 14.76
CA PHE A 346 -5.86 3.64 15.04
C PHE A 346 -5.20 2.38 14.49
N GLN A 347 -5.68 1.23 14.96
CA GLN A 347 -5.35 -0.09 14.44
C GLN A 347 -6.62 -0.90 14.14
N GLY A 348 -6.64 -1.56 12.99
CA GLY A 348 -7.73 -2.43 12.55
C GLY A 348 -8.90 -1.67 11.92
N GLY A 349 -10.12 -2.00 12.33
CA GLY A 349 -11.35 -1.38 11.83
C GLY A 349 -11.71 -1.72 10.38
N ASN A 350 -12.54 -0.86 9.78
CA ASN A 350 -13.11 -1.03 8.44
C ASN A 350 -13.41 0.35 7.83
N VAL A 351 -13.86 0.36 6.58
CA VAL A 351 -14.19 1.58 5.83
C VAL A 351 -15.27 2.44 6.50
N SER A 352 -16.26 1.82 7.14
CA SER A 352 -17.34 2.53 7.84
C SER A 352 -16.83 3.33 9.04
N HIS A 353 -15.81 2.82 9.74
CA HIS A 353 -15.15 3.58 10.80
C HIS A 353 -14.45 4.82 10.24
N LEU A 354 -13.71 4.67 9.15
CA LEU A 354 -13.02 5.79 8.52
C LEU A 354 -13.99 6.86 8.02
N HIS A 355 -15.12 6.48 7.41
CA HIS A 355 -16.14 7.44 6.99
C HIS A 355 -16.68 8.25 8.16
N LYS A 356 -16.95 7.60 9.30
CA LYS A 356 -17.38 8.29 10.52
C LYS A 356 -16.31 9.25 11.04
N LEU A 357 -15.05 8.81 11.10
CA LEU A 357 -13.93 9.61 11.59
C LEU A 357 -13.69 10.87 10.75
N LEU A 358 -13.84 10.76 9.43
CA LEU A 358 -13.62 11.86 8.48
C LEU A 358 -14.92 12.59 8.08
N SER A 359 -16.07 12.23 8.67
CA SER A 359 -17.39 12.77 8.29
C SER A 359 -17.67 12.68 6.78
N ILE A 360 -17.28 11.56 6.17
CA ILE A 360 -17.51 11.29 4.73
C ILE A 360 -18.95 10.81 4.56
N GLU A 361 -19.72 11.54 3.76
CA GLU A 361 -21.12 11.19 3.44
C GLU A 361 -21.21 10.21 2.28
N SER A 362 -20.29 10.30 1.33
CA SER A 362 -20.24 9.44 0.15
C SER A 362 -18.84 8.96 -0.16
N SER A 363 -18.72 7.65 -0.30
CA SER A 363 -17.57 6.95 -0.88
C SER A 363 -17.04 7.55 -2.20
N SER A 364 -17.90 8.21 -2.99
CA SER A 364 -17.50 8.85 -4.24
C SER A 364 -16.64 10.13 -4.05
N GLN A 365 -16.61 10.67 -2.83
CA GLN A 365 -15.82 11.84 -2.44
C GLN A 365 -14.41 11.45 -1.95
N VAL A 366 -14.08 10.17 -1.96
CA VAL A 366 -12.79 9.64 -1.49
C VAL A 366 -11.95 9.18 -2.68
N LEU A 367 -10.70 9.62 -2.70
CA LEU A 367 -9.66 9.08 -3.57
C LEU A 367 -8.69 8.25 -2.72
N TYR A 368 -8.54 6.97 -3.02
CA TYR A 368 -7.52 6.12 -2.39
C TYR A 368 -6.43 5.74 -3.39
N VAL A 369 -5.18 5.96 -3.01
CA VAL A 369 -4.00 5.63 -3.80
C VAL A 369 -3.31 4.45 -3.13
N GLY A 370 -3.11 3.37 -3.88
CA GLY A 370 -2.54 2.12 -3.36
C GLY A 370 -1.90 1.31 -4.46
N ASP A 371 -0.92 0.48 -4.11
CA ASP A 371 -0.20 -0.31 -5.10
C ASP A 371 -0.93 -1.60 -5.43
N HIS A 372 -1.71 -2.19 -4.51
CA HIS A 372 -2.28 -3.54 -4.65
C HIS A 372 -3.59 -3.53 -5.46
N ILE A 373 -3.56 -4.04 -6.71
CA ILE A 373 -4.71 -3.97 -7.62
C ILE A 373 -5.95 -4.66 -7.04
N TYR A 374 -5.82 -5.84 -6.43
CA TYR A 374 -6.98 -6.51 -5.87
C TYR A 374 -7.39 -5.92 -4.52
N GLY A 375 -6.43 -5.75 -3.61
CA GLY A 375 -6.71 -5.30 -2.24
C GLY A 375 -7.14 -3.85 -2.12
N ASP A 376 -6.57 -2.95 -2.94
CA ASP A 376 -6.78 -1.51 -2.85
C ASP A 376 -7.71 -0.96 -3.93
N ILE A 377 -7.68 -1.53 -5.15
CA ILE A 377 -8.34 -0.93 -6.34
C ILE A 377 -9.62 -1.64 -6.75
N LEU A 378 -9.64 -2.98 -6.77
CA LEU A 378 -10.81 -3.74 -7.22
C LEU A 378 -11.86 -3.87 -6.11
N ARG A 379 -11.44 -4.20 -4.88
CA ARG A 379 -12.38 -4.43 -3.77
C ARG A 379 -13.02 -3.15 -3.23
N SER A 380 -12.29 -2.04 -3.22
CA SER A 380 -12.82 -0.70 -2.94
C SER A 380 -13.87 -0.19 -3.95
N LYS A 381 -14.02 -0.88 -5.11
CA LYS A 381 -14.98 -0.54 -6.19
C LYS A 381 -16.12 -1.55 -6.38
N LYS A 382 -15.94 -2.82 -5.99
CA LYS A 382 -16.84 -3.91 -6.43
C LYS A 382 -17.91 -4.32 -5.43
N GLU A 383 -17.75 -4.04 -4.14
CA GLU A 383 -18.67 -4.57 -3.13
C GLU A 383 -19.32 -3.46 -2.30
N GLY A 384 -20.66 -3.44 -2.34
CA GLY A 384 -21.58 -2.71 -1.46
C GLY A 384 -21.37 -1.19 -1.43
N ASN A 385 -22.11 -0.41 -2.22
CA ASN A 385 -22.20 1.07 -2.20
C ASN A 385 -20.89 1.90 -2.14
N ASN A 386 -19.73 1.25 -2.12
CA ASN A 386 -18.41 1.83 -2.00
C ASN A 386 -17.86 2.08 -3.41
N ASN A 387 -18.07 3.32 -3.84
CA ASN A 387 -17.62 3.84 -5.13
C ASN A 387 -16.37 4.71 -4.98
N TRP A 388 -15.37 4.23 -4.22
CA TRP A 388 -14.13 4.96 -4.06
C TRP A 388 -13.47 5.18 -5.41
N LYS A 389 -12.92 6.38 -5.59
CA LYS A 389 -12.02 6.65 -6.71
C LYS A 389 -10.67 6.06 -6.32
N CYS A 390 -10.05 5.33 -7.24
CA CYS A 390 -8.73 4.76 -6.99
C CYS A 390 -7.83 5.11 -8.14
N ASN A 391 -6.62 5.56 -7.79
CA ASN A 391 -5.52 5.77 -8.70
C ASN A 391 -4.49 4.68 -8.46
#